data_AF-A0A7W9UJX2-F1
#
_entry.id   AF-A0A7W9UJX2-F1
#
_cell.length_a   1.000
_cell.length_b   1.000
_cell.length_c   1.000
_cell.angle_alpha   90.00
_cell.angle_beta   90.00
_cell.angle_gamma   90.00
#
_symmetry.space_group_name_H-M   'P 1'
#
loop_
_entity.id
_entity.type
_entity.pdbx_description
1 polymer ?
#
loop_
_entity_poly.entity_id
_entity_poly.type
_entity_poly.pdbx_seq_one_letter_code
_entity_poly.pdbx_strand_id
1 'polypeptide(L)'
;MADHTGARTDAATSVLVLSEHAGDGWELSGAAGDRRLLKDFGAVRARIRTTTPTSCSWWVGRPDGRLLREASAASVAEAKAAAESWVAAYLARER
;
A
#
# COMPACT_ATOMS: atom_id res chain seq x y z
N MET A 1 29.74 27.92 26.88
CA MET A 1 29.35 28.08 25.47
C MET A 1 28.48 26.89 25.12
N ALA A 2 27.16 27.06 25.26
CA ALA A 2 26.18 26.09 24.78
C ALA A 2 25.74 26.58 23.40
N ASP A 3 25.72 25.67 22.43
CA ASP A 3 24.73 25.62 21.34
C ASP A 3 25.11 24.46 20.41
N HIS A 4 24.62 23.26 20.75
CA HIS A 4 24.50 22.16 19.81
C HIS A 4 23.12 22.24 19.16
N THR A 5 22.95 23.21 18.26
CA THR A 5 21.76 23.35 17.44
C THR A 5 22.08 22.89 16.02
N GLY A 6 21.44 21.81 15.61
CA GLY A 6 21.52 21.26 14.25
C GLY A 6 20.51 20.14 14.09
N ALA A 7 19.26 20.55 13.89
CA ALA A 7 18.07 19.72 13.84
C ALA A 7 18.19 18.49 12.91
N ARG A 8 17.61 17.38 13.35
CA ARG A 8 17.23 16.23 12.51
C ARG A 8 16.47 16.74 11.29
N THR A 9 17.08 16.68 10.12
CA THR A 9 16.33 16.68 8.86
C THR A 9 15.76 15.28 8.71
N ASP A 10 14.61 15.04 9.34
CA ASP A 10 13.73 13.95 8.93
C ASP A 10 13.24 14.34 7.54
N ALA A 11 13.96 13.90 6.52
CA ALA A 11 13.51 14.02 5.15
C ALA A 11 12.23 13.21 5.06
N ALA A 12 11.09 13.90 5.10
CA ALA A 12 9.76 13.30 4.97
C ALA A 12 9.78 12.37 3.76
N THR A 13 9.95 11.08 4.04
CA THR A 13 10.06 10.06 3.00
C THR A 13 8.67 9.94 2.42
N SER A 14 8.46 10.55 1.27
CA SER A 14 7.15 10.59 0.66
C SER A 14 6.72 9.15 0.32
N VAL A 15 5.53 8.75 0.74
CA VAL A 15 4.97 7.42 0.54
C VAL A 15 4.42 7.34 -0.88
N LEU A 16 5.32 7.31 -1.86
CA LEU A 16 4.99 7.18 -3.27
C LEU A 16 4.95 5.71 -3.69
N VAL A 17 3.98 5.36 -4.52
CA VAL A 17 4.01 4.09 -5.25
C VAL A 17 4.96 4.21 -6.45
N LEU A 18 6.05 3.44 -6.45
CA LEU A 18 7.14 3.48 -7.41
C LEU A 18 7.38 2.09 -8.01
N SER A 19 8.15 2.02 -9.10
CA SER A 19 8.45 0.76 -9.80
C SER A 19 9.20 -0.25 -8.95
N GLU A 20 10.04 0.19 -8.00
CA GLU A 20 10.74 -0.68 -7.05
C GLU A 20 9.78 -1.44 -6.11
N HIS A 21 8.54 -0.95 -5.97
CA HIS A 21 7.52 -1.62 -5.19
C HIS A 21 6.78 -2.71 -5.99
N ALA A 22 7.05 -2.90 -7.28
CA ALA A 22 6.58 -4.07 -8.00
C ALA A 22 7.42 -5.31 -7.63
N GLY A 23 6.82 -6.50 -7.68
CA GLY A 23 7.44 -7.75 -7.23
C GLY A 23 6.56 -8.52 -6.25
N ASP A 24 6.87 -9.80 -6.02
CA ASP A 24 6.09 -10.71 -5.15
C ASP A 24 4.61 -10.82 -5.56
N GLY A 25 4.34 -10.79 -6.87
CA GLY A 25 2.99 -10.78 -7.44
C GLY A 25 2.30 -9.41 -7.42
N TRP A 26 2.96 -8.36 -6.93
CA TRP A 26 2.50 -6.99 -7.07
C TRP A 26 2.95 -6.39 -8.40
N GLU A 27 1.99 -5.82 -9.13
CA GLU A 27 2.21 -5.17 -10.42
C GLU A 27 1.96 -3.67 -10.29
N LEU A 28 2.88 -2.87 -10.83
CA LEU A 28 2.65 -1.43 -10.96
C LEU A 28 1.66 -1.17 -12.09
N SER A 29 0.64 -0.36 -11.80
CA SER A 29 -0.38 0.08 -12.73
C SER A 29 -0.63 1.58 -12.59
N GLY A 30 -1.21 2.21 -13.60
CA GLY A 30 -1.51 3.64 -13.62
C GLY A 30 -0.36 4.52 -14.10
N ALA A 31 -0.68 5.79 -14.38
CA ALA A 31 0.27 6.81 -14.83
C ALA A 31 0.97 7.49 -13.66
N ALA A 32 1.96 8.36 -13.93
CA ALA A 32 2.82 9.00 -12.92
C ALA A 32 2.09 9.75 -11.78
N GLY A 33 0.81 10.12 -11.95
CA GLY A 33 -0.02 10.74 -10.91
C GLY A 33 -1.11 9.86 -10.28
N ASP A 34 -1.32 8.64 -10.79
CA ASP A 34 -2.29 7.66 -10.26
C ASP A 34 -1.66 6.26 -10.18
N ARG A 35 -0.37 6.23 -9.81
CA ARG A 35 0.34 4.96 -9.65
C ARG A 35 -0.28 4.16 -8.52
N ARG A 36 -0.51 2.89 -8.80
CA ARG A 36 -1.08 1.93 -7.87
C ARG A 36 -0.41 0.58 -8.04
N LEU A 37 -0.27 -0.16 -6.96
CA LEU A 37 0.09 -1.57 -7.02
C LEU A 37 -1.16 -2.41 -7.02
N LEU A 38 -1.15 -3.48 -7.80
CA LEU A 38 -2.23 -4.46 -7.87
C LEU A 38 -1.67 -5.84 -7.59
N LYS A 39 -2.39 -6.67 -6.85
CA LYS A 39 -2.08 -8.10 -6.69
C LYS A 39 -3.37 -8.91 -6.73
N ASP A 40 -3.38 -9.96 -7.52
CA ASP A 40 -4.51 -10.85 -7.68
C ASP A 40 -4.34 -12.09 -6.77
N PHE A 41 -5.39 -12.46 -6.04
CA PHE A 41 -5.42 -13.62 -5.16
C PHE A 41 -6.52 -14.63 -5.59
N GLY A 42 -6.91 -14.60 -6.86
CA GLY A 42 -7.96 -15.42 -7.45
C GLY A 42 -9.37 -14.88 -7.15
N ALA A 43 -9.84 -15.06 -5.91
CA ALA A 43 -11.21 -14.66 -5.53
C ALA A 43 -11.34 -13.17 -5.16
N VAL A 44 -10.22 -12.53 -4.86
CA VAL A 44 -10.14 -11.12 -4.47
C VAL A 44 -8.89 -10.49 -5.08
N ARG A 45 -8.92 -9.16 -5.21
CA ARG A 45 -7.81 -8.35 -5.71
C ARG A 45 -7.46 -7.29 -4.68
N ALA A 46 -6.16 -7.15 -4.40
CA ALA A 46 -5.65 -6.05 -3.60
C ALA A 46 -5.13 -4.91 -4.50
N ARG A 47 -5.28 -3.68 -4.00
CA ARG A 47 -4.77 -2.46 -4.62
C ARG A 47 -4.13 -1.58 -3.55
N ILE A 48 -2.96 -1.01 -3.83
CA ILE A 48 -2.33 0.01 -3.00
C ILE A 48 -2.18 1.28 -3.81
N ARG A 49 -2.55 2.43 -3.26
CA ARG A 49 -2.33 3.74 -3.90
C ARG A 49 -1.85 4.75 -2.88
N THR A 50 -1.06 5.72 -3.33
CA THR A 50 -0.75 6.90 -2.51
C THR A 50 -2.02 7.73 -2.32
N THR A 51 -2.27 8.17 -1.09
CA THR A 51 -3.42 9.03 -0.74
C THR A 51 -2.96 10.42 -0.33
N THR A 52 -1.82 10.52 0.35
CA THR A 52 -1.15 11.78 0.70
C THR A 52 0.36 11.61 0.56
N PRO A 53 1.16 12.68 0.61
CA PRO A 53 2.62 12.55 0.60
C PRO A 53 3.17 11.63 1.70
N THR A 54 2.48 11.46 2.83
CA THR A 54 2.97 10.67 3.98
C THR A 54 2.15 9.42 4.26
N SER A 55 1.18 9.08 3.41
CA SER A 55 0.36 7.89 3.59
C SER A 55 -0.13 7.29 2.28
N CYS A 56 -0.38 5.99 2.33
CA CYS A 56 -1.03 5.24 1.27
C CYS A 56 -2.27 4.54 1.82
N SER A 57 -3.16 4.12 0.94
CA SER A 57 -4.23 3.20 1.31
C SER A 57 -4.05 1.86 0.61
N TRP A 58 -4.40 0.79 1.32
CA TRP A 58 -4.62 -0.51 0.74
C TRP A 58 -6.11 -0.80 0.69
N TRP A 59 -6.52 -1.42 -0.41
CA TRP A 59 -7.87 -1.77 -0.76
C TRP A 59 -7.89 -3.24 -1.14
N VAL A 60 -8.92 -3.97 -0.70
CA VAL A 60 -9.21 -5.34 -1.12
C VAL A 60 -10.66 -5.40 -1.54
N GLY A 61 -10.91 -5.97 -2.71
CA GLY A 61 -12.26 -6.19 -3.20
C GLY A 61 -12.36 -7.36 -4.15
N ARG A 62 -13.59 -7.67 -4.55
CA ARG A 62 -13.89 -8.73 -5.50
C ARG A 62 -13.70 -8.26 -6.96
N PRO A 63 -13.54 -9.18 -7.92
CA PRO A 63 -13.43 -8.84 -9.34
C PRO A 63 -14.64 -8.08 -9.91
N ASP A 64 -15.81 -8.21 -9.27
CA ASP A 64 -17.04 -7.47 -9.59
C ASP A 64 -16.99 -5.98 -9.18
N GLY A 65 -15.88 -5.53 -8.58
CA GLY A 65 -15.69 -4.16 -8.11
C GLY A 65 -16.19 -3.92 -6.68
N ARG A 66 -16.77 -4.92 -6.01
CA ARG A 66 -17.23 -4.77 -4.62
C ARG A 66 -16.05 -4.63 -3.67
N LEU A 67 -16.01 -3.50 -2.97
CA LEU A 67 -15.07 -3.24 -1.89
C LEU A 67 -15.38 -4.15 -0.68
N LEU A 68 -14.36 -4.86 -0.19
CA LEU A 68 -14.42 -5.65 1.04
C LEU A 68 -13.74 -4.95 2.21
N ARG A 69 -12.58 -4.34 1.96
CA ARG A 69 -11.80 -3.63 2.98
C ARG A 69 -10.92 -2.55 2.38
N GLU A 70 -10.87 -1.40 3.04
CA GLU A 70 -9.89 -0.34 2.76
C GLU A 70 -9.35 0.18 4.10
N ALA A 71 -8.05 0.49 4.15
CA ALA A 71 -7.45 1.18 5.29
C ALA A 71 -6.18 1.94 4.86
N SER A 72 -5.81 2.93 5.67
CA SER A 72 -4.57 3.70 5.50
C SER A 72 -3.38 2.97 6.12
N ALA A 73 -2.20 3.22 5.57
CA ALA A 73 -0.91 2.75 6.06
C ALA A 73 0.15 3.85 5.89
N ALA A 74 1.18 3.81 6.74
CA ALA A 74 2.27 4.80 6.73
C ALA A 74 3.35 4.46 5.70
N SER A 75 3.34 3.26 5.12
CA SER A 75 4.29 2.87 4.06
C SER A 75 3.69 1.85 3.10
N VAL A 76 4.25 1.77 1.89
CA VAL A 76 3.85 0.78 0.88
C VAL A 76 4.11 -0.64 1.37
N ALA A 77 5.21 -0.88 2.10
CA ALA A 77 5.54 -2.18 2.66
C ALA A 77 4.52 -2.63 3.72
N GLU A 78 4.15 -1.74 4.63
CA GLU A 78 3.09 -1.99 5.62
C GLU A 78 1.74 -2.25 4.93
N ALA A 79 1.40 -1.46 3.91
CA ALA A 79 0.18 -1.64 3.13
C ALA A 79 0.11 -3.02 2.46
N LYS A 80 1.23 -3.50 1.88
CA LYS A 80 1.33 -4.85 1.30
C LYS A 80 1.10 -5.93 2.34
N ALA A 81 1.83 -5.87 3.45
CA ALA A 81 1.72 -6.86 4.52
C ALA A 81 0.31 -6.90 5.14
N ALA A 82 -0.29 -5.73 5.36
CA ALA A 82 -1.65 -5.62 5.90
C ALA A 82 -2.69 -6.18 4.94
N ALA A 83 -2.60 -5.86 3.64
CA ALA A 83 -3.50 -6.40 2.62
C ALA A 83 -3.38 -7.92 2.50
N GLU A 84 -2.15 -8.45 2.44
CA GLU A 84 -1.90 -9.90 2.33
C GLU A 84 -2.38 -10.66 3.56
N SER A 85 -2.10 -10.15 4.76
CA SER A 85 -2.58 -10.73 6.02
C SER A 85 -4.11 -10.75 6.08
N TRP A 86 -4.75 -9.66 5.68
CA TRP A 86 -6.21 -9.58 5.63
C TRP A 86 -6.79 -10.58 4.61
N VAL A 87 -6.21 -10.67 3.40
CA VAL A 87 -6.65 -11.62 2.37
C VAL A 87 -6.51 -13.06 2.86
N ALA A 88 -5.39 -13.42 3.48
CA ALA A 88 -5.18 -14.76 4.03
C ALA A 88 -6.26 -15.12 5.06
N ALA A 89 -6.57 -14.19 5.98
CA ALA A 89 -7.62 -14.39 6.97
C ALA A 89 -9.03 -14.47 6.34
N TYR A 90 -9.31 -13.67 5.30
CA TYR A 90 -10.57 -13.71 4.57
C TYR A 90 -10.76 -15.05 3.85
N LEU A 91 -9.76 -15.49 3.09
CA LEU A 91 -9.82 -16.75 2.34
C LEU A 91 -9.90 -17.98 3.26
N ALA A 92 -9.33 -17.92 4.47
CA ALA A 92 -9.45 -19.00 5.45
C ALA A 92 -10.87 -19.16 6.02
N ARG A 93 -11.70 -18.10 5.99
CA ARG A 93 -13.08 -18.11 6.50
C ARG A 93 -14.11 -18.58 5.45
N GLU A 94 -13.76 -18.48 4.18
CA GLU A 94 -14.64 -18.82 3.05
C GLU A 94 -14.44 -20.27 2.59
N ARG A 95 -13.57 -21.05 3.26
CA ARG A 95 -13.39 -22.50 3.05
C ARG A 95 -14.25 -23.29 4.02
#